data_AF-A0A2T4AW96-F1
#
_entry.id   AF-A0A2T4AW96-F1
#
_cell.length_a   1.000
_cell.length_b   1.000
_cell.length_c   1.000
_cell.angle_alpha   90.00
_cell.angle_beta   90.00
_cell.angle_gamma   90.00
#
_symmetry.space_group_name_H-M   'P 1'
#
loop_
_entity.id
_entity.type
_entity.pdbx_description
1 polymer ?
#
loop_
_entity_poly.entity_id
_entity_poly.type
_entity_poly.pdbx_seq_one_letter_code
_entity_poly.pdbx_strand_id
1 'polypeptide(L)'
;RGGGRDRSPQPPVGRMSSLTVNTGRAANLSLSSAPPSPLLESYHGTYQNCSPMPSPLLLASTHPSELPRVIDALSPISDGEGDGTRLSRRARFHDGADIASRLAQALKGTHKPDVGPLIEILPSLSHEQVMELRAEYKLIVKTGADRKGVNIAKHIRARLKDEDPLLMKACYAVALGKWESEAYWANFWYQGDKTRRELLIESLMGRTNEEIRRIKDAFSDKKYDNSLTKCMKTELKEDKFKKAVLMVLDER
;
A
#
# COMPACT_ATOMS: atom_id res chain seq x y z
N ARG A 1 -4.59 -49.58 -25.17
CA ARG A 1 -4.96 -48.15 -25.38
C ARG A 1 -5.10 -47.55 -23.99
N GLY A 2 -4.17 -46.77 -23.43
CA GLY A 2 -3.33 -45.71 -24.02
C GLY A 2 -3.86 -44.38 -23.46
N GLY A 3 -3.06 -43.68 -22.66
CA GLY A 3 -3.45 -42.39 -22.08
C GLY A 3 -2.56 -41.93 -20.92
N GLY A 4 -1.24 -41.93 -21.11
CA GLY A 4 -0.30 -41.33 -20.18
C GLY A 4 -0.43 -39.80 -20.19
N ARG A 5 -0.30 -39.18 -19.03
CA ARG A 5 -0.27 -37.71 -18.87
C ARG A 5 1.03 -37.17 -19.47
N ASP A 6 0.93 -36.32 -20.49
CA ASP A 6 2.07 -35.62 -21.08
C ASP A 6 2.75 -34.70 -20.06
N ARG A 7 4.08 -34.82 -19.95
CA ARG A 7 4.94 -33.94 -19.15
C ARG A 7 5.28 -32.70 -19.98
N SER A 8 5.15 -31.52 -19.39
CA SER A 8 5.57 -30.25 -19.97
C SER A 8 7.07 -30.27 -20.33
N PRO A 9 7.48 -29.71 -21.49
CA PRO A 9 8.88 -29.70 -21.90
C PRO A 9 9.71 -28.77 -20.99
N GLN A 10 10.85 -29.28 -20.52
CA GLN A 10 11.84 -28.48 -19.79
C GLN A 10 12.53 -27.47 -20.72
N PRO A 11 12.92 -26.29 -20.23
CA PRO A 11 13.62 -25.30 -21.03
C PRO A 11 15.01 -25.82 -21.45
N PRO A 12 15.49 -25.45 -22.66
CA PRO A 12 16.76 -25.95 -23.19
C PRO A 12 17.95 -25.43 -22.36
N VAL A 13 18.70 -26.36 -21.77
CA VAL A 13 20.00 -26.10 -21.13
C VAL A 13 21.10 -26.01 -22.21
N GLY A 14 21.05 -24.95 -23.01
CA GLY A 14 22.02 -24.68 -24.07
C GLY A 14 23.06 -23.65 -23.63
N ARG A 15 24.28 -24.12 -23.33
CA ARG A 15 25.57 -23.40 -23.22
C ARG A 15 25.59 -22.08 -22.41
N MET A 16 26.23 -22.16 -21.24
CA MET A 16 26.78 -20.98 -20.56
C MET A 16 27.80 -20.29 -21.49
N SER A 17 27.52 -19.05 -21.89
CA SER A 17 28.47 -18.24 -22.67
C SER A 17 29.49 -17.62 -21.72
N SER A 18 30.71 -18.17 -21.72
CA SER A 18 31.86 -17.57 -21.03
C SER A 18 32.34 -16.34 -21.81
N LEU A 19 32.31 -15.16 -21.17
CA LEU A 19 32.81 -13.91 -21.75
C LEU A 19 34.29 -13.75 -21.40
N THR A 20 35.17 -14.18 -22.31
CA THR A 20 36.59 -13.82 -22.30
C THR A 20 36.86 -12.80 -23.40
N VAL A 21 37.26 -11.58 -23.02
CA VAL A 21 37.66 -10.54 -23.97
C VAL A 21 39.16 -10.69 -24.23
N ASN A 22 39.49 -11.29 -25.37
CA ASN A 22 40.86 -11.42 -25.87
C ASN A 22 41.27 -10.13 -26.59
N THR A 23 42.01 -9.24 -25.93
CA THR A 23 42.63 -8.09 -26.61
C THR A 23 44.02 -8.48 -27.15
N GLY A 24 44.02 -9.19 -28.28
CA GLY A 24 45.22 -9.43 -29.07
C GLY A 24 45.64 -8.15 -29.80
N ARG A 25 46.81 -7.59 -29.45
CA ARG A 25 47.41 -6.43 -30.11
C ARG A 25 48.07 -6.80 -31.43
N ALA A 26 47.95 -5.92 -32.43
CA ALA A 26 49.06 -5.53 -33.29
C ALA A 26 48.93 -4.05 -33.64
N ALA A 27 50.06 -3.37 -33.61
CA ALA A 27 50.22 -1.93 -33.81
C ALA A 27 49.89 -1.49 -35.24
N ASN A 28 49.45 -0.23 -35.36
CA ASN A 28 49.33 0.59 -36.58
C ASN A 28 47.93 0.67 -37.22
N LEU A 29 46.98 1.35 -36.58
CA LEU A 29 45.83 1.95 -37.28
C LEU A 29 45.44 3.28 -36.64
N SER A 30 45.33 4.31 -37.49
CA SER A 30 44.92 5.68 -37.15
C SER A 30 43.48 5.73 -36.61
N LEU A 31 43.21 6.62 -35.65
CA LEU A 31 41.87 6.82 -35.04
C LEU A 31 40.75 7.12 -36.06
N SER A 32 41.10 7.59 -37.26
CA SER A 32 40.17 7.89 -38.34
C SER A 32 39.74 6.68 -39.19
N SER A 33 40.38 5.52 -39.04
CA SER A 33 40.02 4.29 -39.76
C SER A 33 39.45 3.19 -38.86
N ALA A 34 39.16 3.51 -37.59
CA ALA A 34 38.48 2.58 -36.71
C ALA A 34 37.02 2.45 -37.19
N PRO A 35 36.50 1.23 -37.40
CA PRO A 35 35.07 1.05 -37.65
C PRO A 35 34.28 1.65 -36.48
N PRO A 36 33.13 2.29 -36.73
CA PRO A 36 32.31 2.87 -35.68
C PRO A 36 32.04 1.81 -34.61
N SER A 37 32.26 2.18 -33.35
CA SER A 37 32.13 1.26 -32.24
C SER A 37 30.67 0.79 -32.13
N PRO A 38 30.42 -0.53 -31.98
CA PRO A 38 29.06 -1.10 -31.91
C PRO A 38 28.29 -0.69 -30.64
N LEU A 39 28.85 0.19 -29.81
CA LEU A 39 28.20 0.81 -28.65
C LEU A 39 27.41 2.09 -29.00
N LEU A 40 27.57 2.62 -30.22
CA LEU A 40 26.80 3.76 -30.74
C LEU A 40 25.71 3.35 -31.73
N GLU A 41 25.58 2.06 -32.03
CA GLU A 41 24.45 1.55 -32.78
C GLU A 41 23.24 1.52 -31.84
N SER A 42 22.18 2.27 -32.20
CA SER A 42 20.94 2.24 -31.45
C SER A 42 20.44 0.79 -31.45
N TYR A 43 20.30 0.19 -30.26
CA TYR A 43 19.85 -1.18 -30.14
C TYR A 43 18.48 -1.35 -30.78
N HIS A 44 18.44 -1.92 -31.98
CA HIS A 44 17.23 -2.36 -32.64
C HIS A 44 16.82 -3.71 -32.05
N GLY A 45 16.26 -3.67 -30.83
CA GLY A 45 15.65 -4.83 -30.22
C GLY A 45 14.45 -5.31 -31.04
N THR A 46 14.12 -6.60 -30.95
CA THR A 46 12.97 -7.22 -31.61
C THR A 46 11.64 -6.49 -31.31
N TYR A 47 11.56 -5.81 -30.16
CA TYR A 47 10.41 -4.99 -29.74
C TYR A 47 10.23 -3.68 -30.52
N GLN A 48 11.26 -3.16 -31.20
CA GLN A 48 11.12 -1.97 -32.05
C GLN A 48 10.57 -2.28 -33.45
N ASN A 49 10.68 -3.53 -33.92
CA ASN A 49 10.16 -3.95 -35.23
C ASN A 49 8.78 -4.62 -35.15
N CYS A 50 8.19 -4.74 -33.96
CA CYS A 50 6.80 -5.15 -33.84
C CYS A 50 5.93 -3.95 -34.22
N SER A 51 5.13 -4.08 -35.28
CA SER A 51 4.04 -3.15 -35.55
C SER A 51 3.25 -2.94 -34.25
N PRO A 52 2.89 -1.69 -33.88
CA PRO A 52 2.06 -1.47 -32.71
C PRO A 52 0.83 -2.36 -32.84
N MET A 53 0.58 -3.17 -31.81
CA MET A 53 -0.59 -4.04 -31.79
C MET A 53 -1.82 -3.19 -32.14
N PRO A 54 -2.63 -3.60 -33.15
CA PRO A 54 -3.80 -2.83 -33.53
C PRO A 54 -4.66 -2.63 -32.29
N SER A 55 -5.06 -1.38 -32.07
CA SER A 55 -5.87 -1.03 -30.90
C SER A 55 -7.14 -1.90 -30.88
N PRO A 56 -7.53 -2.47 -29.73
CA PRO A 56 -8.70 -3.34 -29.61
C PRO A 56 -10.00 -2.73 -30.16
N LEU A 57 -10.04 -1.40 -30.30
CA LEU A 57 -11.15 -0.63 -30.87
C LEU A 57 -11.43 -0.92 -32.36
N LEU A 58 -10.46 -1.43 -33.13
CA LEU A 58 -10.66 -1.71 -34.56
C LEU A 58 -11.26 -3.10 -34.84
N LEU A 59 -11.18 -4.03 -33.87
CA LEU A 59 -11.62 -5.42 -34.07
C LEU A 59 -13.15 -5.59 -33.99
N ALA A 60 -13.88 -4.56 -33.55
CA ALA A 60 -15.33 -4.57 -33.43
C ALA A 60 -16.09 -4.25 -34.74
N SER A 61 -15.38 -4.08 -35.88
CA SER A 61 -15.99 -3.67 -37.14
C SER A 61 -15.94 -4.76 -38.22
N THR A 62 -16.77 -5.79 -38.07
CA THR A 62 -16.97 -6.82 -39.11
C THR A 62 -18.41 -6.91 -39.61
N HIS A 63 -19.11 -5.77 -39.70
CA HIS A 63 -20.33 -5.67 -40.52
C HIS A 63 -20.33 -4.36 -41.34
N PRO A 64 -20.60 -4.38 -42.66
CA PRO A 64 -20.27 -3.27 -43.57
C PRO A 64 -21.35 -2.18 -43.68
N SER A 65 -22.26 -2.05 -42.70
CA SER A 65 -23.45 -1.19 -42.88
C SER A 65 -23.82 -0.26 -41.71
N GLU A 66 -22.93 -0.05 -40.73
CA GLU A 66 -23.17 0.96 -39.69
C GLU A 66 -22.01 1.94 -39.56
N LEU A 67 -22.31 3.23 -39.77
CA LEU A 67 -21.41 4.35 -39.52
C LEU A 67 -20.98 4.37 -38.04
N PRO A 68 -19.69 4.57 -37.73
CA PRO A 68 -19.20 4.47 -36.37
C PRO A 68 -19.70 5.66 -35.52
N ARG A 69 -20.65 5.41 -34.61
CA ARG A 69 -20.93 6.30 -33.49
C ARG A 69 -19.79 6.18 -32.49
N VAL A 70 -18.77 7.03 -32.64
CA VAL A 70 -17.63 7.17 -31.73
C VAL A 70 -18.05 7.43 -30.27
N ILE A 71 -19.29 7.86 -30.07
CA ILE A 71 -19.90 8.16 -28.76
C ILE A 71 -20.28 6.90 -27.96
N ASP A 72 -20.41 5.73 -28.59
CA ASP A 72 -20.88 4.51 -27.90
C ASP A 72 -19.75 3.67 -27.28
N ALA A 73 -18.49 3.93 -27.66
CA ALA A 73 -17.32 3.29 -27.05
C ALA A 73 -17.04 3.79 -25.61
N LEU A 74 -17.74 4.84 -25.16
CA LEU A 74 -17.68 5.37 -23.79
C LEU A 74 -18.87 4.94 -22.93
N SER A 75 -19.84 4.23 -23.50
CA SER A 75 -20.95 3.63 -22.77
C SER A 75 -20.58 2.20 -22.42
N PRO A 76 -20.53 1.80 -21.13
CA PRO A 76 -20.33 0.40 -20.79
C PRO A 76 -21.57 -0.38 -21.22
N ILE A 77 -21.44 -1.13 -22.33
CA ILE A 77 -22.42 -2.09 -22.80
C ILE A 77 -22.72 -3.06 -21.65
N SER A 78 -23.94 -2.98 -21.14
CA SER A 78 -24.48 -3.90 -20.16
C SER A 78 -25.57 -4.73 -20.83
N ASP A 79 -25.15 -5.75 -21.56
CA ASP A 79 -26.02 -6.88 -21.92
C ASP A 79 -25.55 -8.10 -21.14
N GLY A 80 -26.41 -8.55 -20.22
CA GLY A 80 -26.17 -9.72 -19.39
C GLY A 80 -27.06 -9.69 -18.16
N GLU A 81 -28.24 -10.30 -18.29
CA GLU A 81 -29.02 -10.81 -17.17
C GLU A 81 -28.09 -11.63 -16.26
N GLY A 82 -27.94 -11.18 -15.02
CA GLY A 82 -27.05 -11.80 -14.06
C GLY A 82 -27.12 -11.05 -12.75
N ASP A 83 -27.94 -11.59 -11.84
CA ASP A 83 -28.03 -11.24 -10.43
C ASP A 83 -26.62 -11.11 -9.81
N GLY A 84 -26.25 -9.88 -9.52
CA GLY A 84 -24.93 -9.51 -9.03
C GLY A 84 -24.92 -8.00 -8.89
N THR A 85 -25.04 -7.52 -7.66
CA THR A 85 -24.99 -6.11 -7.28
C THR A 85 -23.69 -5.47 -7.79
N ARG A 86 -23.69 -4.99 -9.03
CA ARG A 86 -22.63 -4.20 -9.63
C ARG A 86 -22.61 -2.88 -8.85
N LEU A 87 -21.64 -2.74 -7.94
CA LEU A 87 -21.39 -1.49 -7.24
C LEU A 87 -21.19 -0.40 -8.30
N SER A 88 -22.22 0.43 -8.44
CA SER A 88 -22.21 1.59 -9.31
C SER A 88 -20.97 2.40 -8.99
N ARG A 89 -20.00 2.45 -9.92
CA ARG A 89 -18.83 3.34 -9.87
C ARG A 89 -19.26 4.78 -10.15
N ARG A 90 -20.33 5.22 -9.50
CA ARG A 90 -20.68 6.62 -9.39
C ARG A 90 -19.80 7.18 -8.28
N ALA A 91 -19.07 8.25 -8.58
CA ALA A 91 -18.35 9.01 -7.56
C ALA A 91 -19.36 9.39 -6.47
N ARG A 92 -19.27 8.73 -5.31
CA ARG A 92 -20.02 9.12 -4.13
C ARG A 92 -19.24 10.23 -3.46
N PHE A 93 -19.90 11.33 -3.18
CA PHE A 93 -19.32 12.36 -2.33
C PHE A 93 -19.03 11.74 -0.95
N HIS A 94 -17.88 12.10 -0.39
CA HIS A 94 -17.50 11.62 0.93
C HIS A 94 -18.49 12.19 1.97
N ASP A 95 -19.29 11.31 2.56
CA ASP A 95 -20.15 11.64 3.70
C ASP A 95 -19.64 10.87 4.93
N GLY A 96 -19.05 11.61 5.87
CA GLY A 96 -18.46 11.04 7.09
C GLY A 96 -19.48 10.31 7.95
N ALA A 97 -20.73 10.76 7.98
CA ALA A 97 -21.79 10.16 8.79
C ALA A 97 -22.30 8.84 8.20
N ASP A 98 -22.47 8.78 6.87
CA ASP A 98 -22.81 7.53 6.16
C ASP A 98 -21.69 6.49 6.34
N ILE A 99 -20.44 6.90 6.13
CA ILE A 99 -19.27 6.04 6.31
C ILE A 99 -19.20 5.52 7.75
N ALA A 100 -19.36 6.38 8.74
CA ALA A 100 -19.34 5.99 10.14
C ALA A 100 -20.47 5.00 10.48
N SER A 101 -21.66 5.20 9.92
CA SER A 101 -22.81 4.32 10.09
C SER A 101 -22.57 2.93 9.47
N ARG A 102 -22.04 2.88 8.24
CA ARG A 102 -21.67 1.63 7.57
C ARG A 102 -20.64 0.83 8.38
N LEU A 103 -19.59 1.50 8.87
CA LEU A 103 -18.57 0.86 9.71
C LEU A 103 -19.11 0.46 11.09
N ALA A 104 -20.04 1.22 11.66
CA ALA A 104 -20.70 0.88 12.92
C ALA A 104 -21.54 -0.39 12.77
N GLN A 105 -22.28 -0.52 11.67
CA GLN A 105 -23.05 -1.71 11.35
C GLN A 105 -22.15 -2.92 11.12
N ALA A 106 -21.06 -2.76 10.37
CA ALA A 106 -20.10 -3.82 10.08
C ALA A 106 -19.43 -4.41 11.34
N LEU A 107 -19.16 -3.55 12.34
CA LEU A 107 -18.53 -3.94 13.60
C LEU A 107 -19.53 -4.36 14.70
N LYS A 108 -20.84 -4.16 14.48
CA LYS A 108 -21.90 -4.39 15.48
C LYS A 108 -22.04 -5.87 15.84
N GLY A 109 -22.42 -6.12 17.09
CA GLY A 109 -22.80 -7.45 17.57
C GLY A 109 -21.64 -8.24 18.16
N THR A 110 -21.88 -9.52 18.42
CA THR A 110 -20.93 -10.46 19.05
C THR A 110 -20.33 -11.45 18.06
N HIS A 111 -20.98 -11.67 16.92
CA HIS A 111 -20.52 -12.56 15.85
C HIS A 111 -19.31 -11.98 15.10
N LYS A 112 -18.76 -12.75 14.15
CA LYS A 112 -17.68 -12.29 13.28
C LYS A 112 -18.05 -10.97 12.59
N PRO A 113 -17.21 -9.91 12.67
CA PRO A 113 -17.49 -8.64 12.02
C PRO A 113 -17.43 -8.77 10.50
N ASP A 114 -18.25 -7.97 9.81
CA ASP A 114 -18.16 -7.85 8.36
C ASP A 114 -16.93 -7.00 8.00
N VAL A 115 -15.99 -7.60 7.29
CA VAL A 115 -14.73 -6.96 6.90
C VAL A 115 -14.81 -6.21 5.58
N GLY A 116 -15.84 -6.47 4.76
CA GLY A 116 -16.00 -5.86 3.44
C GLY A 116 -15.96 -4.33 3.48
N PRO A 117 -16.79 -3.69 4.34
CA PRO A 117 -16.79 -2.24 4.48
C PRO A 117 -15.45 -1.65 4.95
N LEU A 118 -14.71 -2.36 5.82
CA LEU A 118 -13.40 -1.89 6.28
C LEU A 118 -12.36 -1.85 5.13
N ILE A 119 -12.38 -2.87 4.28
CA ILE A 119 -11.46 -3.03 3.15
C ILE A 119 -11.79 -2.04 2.03
N GLU A 120 -13.08 -1.81 1.77
CA GLU A 120 -13.52 -0.88 0.72
C GLU A 120 -13.28 0.58 1.14
N ILE A 121 -13.61 0.94 2.38
CA ILE A 121 -13.67 2.33 2.82
C ILE A 121 -12.29 2.82 3.28
N LEU A 122 -11.67 2.16 4.27
CA LEU A 122 -10.51 2.73 4.98
C LEU A 122 -9.34 3.11 4.06
N PRO A 123 -8.94 2.28 3.07
CA PRO A 123 -7.84 2.63 2.16
C PRO A 123 -8.16 3.81 1.23
N SER A 124 -9.44 4.13 1.04
CA SER A 124 -9.86 5.25 0.19
C SER A 124 -9.85 6.60 0.89
N LEU A 125 -9.72 6.63 2.22
CA LEU A 125 -9.79 7.85 3.01
C LEU A 125 -8.44 8.54 3.13
N SER A 126 -8.44 9.86 2.96
CA SER A 126 -7.32 10.72 3.33
C SER A 126 -7.20 10.84 4.86
N HIS A 127 -6.07 11.37 5.33
CA HIS A 127 -5.85 11.60 6.76
C HIS A 127 -6.96 12.44 7.41
N GLU A 128 -7.36 13.54 6.76
CA GLU A 128 -8.38 14.47 7.28
C GLU A 128 -9.74 13.77 7.37
N GLN A 129 -10.11 13.03 6.33
CA GLN A 129 -11.34 12.22 6.30
C GLN A 129 -11.36 11.13 7.39
N VAL A 130 -10.21 10.51 7.69
CA VAL A 130 -10.12 9.57 8.83
C VAL A 130 -10.35 10.30 10.16
N MET A 131 -9.88 11.55 10.31
CA MET A 131 -10.12 12.32 11.53
C MET A 131 -11.60 12.71 11.68
N GLU A 132 -12.26 13.10 10.59
CA GLU A 132 -13.71 13.35 10.55
C GLU A 132 -14.50 12.09 10.91
N LEU A 133 -14.17 10.95 10.27
CA LEU A 133 -14.76 9.66 10.56
C LEU A 133 -14.65 9.31 12.06
N ARG A 134 -13.50 9.57 12.69
CA ARG A 134 -13.32 9.33 14.13
C ARG A 134 -14.24 10.20 14.99
N ALA A 135 -14.51 11.44 14.59
CA ALA A 135 -15.43 12.31 15.30
C ALA A 135 -16.87 11.81 15.17
N GLU A 136 -17.32 11.55 13.93
CA GLU A 136 -18.67 11.05 13.64
C GLU A 136 -18.93 9.70 14.30
N TYR A 137 -17.96 8.78 14.23
CA TYR A 137 -18.09 7.45 14.82
C TYR A 137 -18.31 7.49 16.33
N LYS A 138 -17.68 8.43 17.05
CA LYS A 138 -17.88 8.61 18.50
C LYS A 138 -19.29 9.10 18.83
N LEU A 139 -19.95 9.82 17.92
CA LEU A 139 -21.32 10.29 18.09
C LEU A 139 -22.32 9.14 17.92
N ILE A 140 -22.05 8.22 17.00
CA ILE A 140 -22.91 7.09 16.67
C ILE A 140 -22.74 5.95 17.69
N VAL A 141 -21.50 5.50 17.91
CA VAL A 141 -21.22 4.32 18.73
C VAL A 141 -20.88 4.75 20.15
N LYS A 142 -21.85 4.55 21.05
CA LYS A 142 -21.73 4.85 22.48
C LYS A 142 -21.78 3.55 23.30
N THR A 143 -20.97 3.48 24.35
CA THR A 143 -20.89 2.28 25.22
C THR A 143 -20.91 2.66 26.69
N GLY A 144 -21.48 1.77 27.51
CA GLY A 144 -21.64 1.95 28.95
C GLY A 144 -22.83 2.81 29.35
N ALA A 145 -23.13 2.85 30.66
CA ALA A 145 -24.21 3.67 31.23
C ALA A 145 -24.02 5.17 30.93
N ASP A 146 -22.76 5.62 30.93
CA ASP A 146 -22.37 7.01 30.68
C ASP A 146 -22.45 7.42 29.19
N ARG A 147 -22.88 6.52 28.29
CA ARG A 147 -22.97 6.77 26.84
C ARG A 147 -21.69 7.36 26.23
N LYS A 148 -20.52 6.89 26.69
CA LYS A 148 -19.21 7.38 26.22
C LYS A 148 -18.98 6.94 24.78
N GLY A 149 -18.57 7.89 23.92
CA GLY A 149 -18.27 7.62 22.51
C GLY A 149 -17.04 6.73 22.35
N VAL A 150 -17.14 5.76 21.44
CA VAL A 150 -16.07 4.79 21.17
C VAL A 150 -15.17 5.29 20.05
N ASN A 151 -13.85 5.16 20.22
CA ASN A 151 -12.90 5.42 19.14
C ASN A 151 -12.90 4.22 18.16
N ILE A 152 -13.15 4.50 16.88
CA ILE A 152 -13.23 3.47 15.83
C ILE A 152 -11.98 2.57 15.75
N ALA A 153 -10.77 3.14 15.88
CA ALA A 153 -9.55 2.34 15.86
C ALA A 153 -9.54 1.33 17.01
N LYS A 154 -9.91 1.75 18.22
CA LYS A 154 -10.03 0.85 19.38
C LYS A 154 -11.11 -0.22 19.16
N HIS A 155 -12.22 0.14 18.53
CA HIS A 155 -13.29 -0.80 18.23
C HIS A 155 -12.85 -1.86 17.21
N ILE A 156 -12.20 -1.45 16.11
CA ILE A 156 -11.61 -2.35 15.10
C ILE A 156 -10.65 -3.33 15.77
N ARG A 157 -9.70 -2.82 16.57
CA ARG A 157 -8.74 -3.67 17.29
C ARG A 157 -9.43 -4.68 18.20
N ALA A 158 -10.46 -4.27 18.95
CA ALA A 158 -11.19 -5.16 19.85
C ALA A 158 -11.96 -6.26 19.12
N ARG A 159 -12.52 -5.96 17.94
CA ARG A 159 -13.39 -6.89 17.19
C ARG A 159 -12.64 -7.83 16.25
N LEU A 160 -11.52 -7.38 15.67
CA LEU A 160 -10.77 -8.18 14.67
C LEU A 160 -9.56 -8.92 15.24
N LYS A 161 -9.12 -8.64 16.48
CA LYS A 161 -7.88 -9.21 17.05
C LYS A 161 -7.86 -10.75 17.05
N ASP A 162 -9.00 -11.39 17.28
CA ASP A 162 -9.10 -12.86 17.42
C ASP A 162 -9.45 -13.54 16.09
N GLU A 163 -9.95 -12.77 15.12
CA GLU A 163 -10.43 -13.26 13.82
C GLU A 163 -9.34 -13.21 12.74
N ASP A 164 -8.75 -12.02 12.54
CA ASP A 164 -7.68 -11.80 11.56
C ASP A 164 -6.68 -10.76 12.11
N PRO A 165 -5.59 -11.22 12.74
CA PRO A 165 -4.60 -10.33 13.35
C PRO A 165 -3.88 -9.42 12.35
N LEU A 166 -3.76 -9.81 11.08
CA LEU A 166 -3.06 -9.02 10.06
C LEU A 166 -3.97 -7.92 9.54
N LEU A 167 -5.20 -8.28 9.17
CA LEU A 167 -6.22 -7.31 8.76
C LEU A 167 -6.53 -6.33 9.89
N MET A 168 -6.63 -6.82 11.13
CA MET A 168 -6.78 -5.99 12.31
C MET A 168 -5.70 -4.92 12.38
N LYS A 169 -4.42 -5.30 12.24
CA LYS A 169 -3.30 -4.34 12.29
C LYS A 169 -3.37 -3.33 11.16
N ALA A 170 -3.69 -3.76 9.94
CA ALA A 170 -3.82 -2.88 8.79
C ALA A 170 -4.94 -1.84 9.01
N CYS A 171 -6.17 -2.30 9.31
CA CYS A 171 -7.31 -1.43 9.55
C CYS A 171 -7.09 -0.53 10.78
N TYR A 172 -6.49 -1.06 11.84
CA TYR A 172 -6.15 -0.29 13.05
C TYR A 172 -5.18 0.85 12.73
N ALA A 173 -4.07 0.56 12.05
CA ALA A 173 -3.07 1.56 11.71
C ALA A 173 -3.65 2.66 10.81
N VAL A 174 -4.46 2.29 9.80
CA VAL A 174 -5.13 3.27 8.94
C VAL A 174 -6.13 4.14 9.73
N ALA A 175 -6.90 3.54 10.63
CA ALA A 175 -7.88 4.26 11.46
C ALA A 175 -7.24 5.19 12.51
N LEU A 176 -5.97 4.98 12.87
CA LEU A 176 -5.23 5.96 13.68
C LEU A 176 -4.94 7.25 12.90
N GLY A 177 -4.80 7.15 11.58
CA GLY A 177 -4.41 8.25 10.70
C GLY A 177 -2.92 8.61 10.82
N LYS A 178 -2.48 9.53 9.96
CA LYS A 178 -1.08 9.72 9.59
C LYS A 178 -0.11 9.79 10.78
N TRP A 179 -0.38 10.59 11.80
CA TRP A 179 0.60 10.87 12.86
C TRP A 179 0.54 9.88 14.01
N GLU A 180 -0.68 9.53 14.46
CA GLU A 180 -0.88 8.58 15.55
C GLU A 180 -0.45 7.15 15.14
N SER A 181 -0.54 6.81 13.85
CA SER A 181 -0.02 5.54 13.33
C SER A 181 1.51 5.44 13.42
N GLU A 182 2.23 6.52 13.10
CA GLU A 182 3.69 6.57 13.19
C GLU A 182 4.14 6.51 14.65
N ALA A 183 3.44 7.26 15.53
CA ALA A 183 3.67 7.19 16.97
C ALA A 183 3.42 5.78 17.51
N TYR A 184 2.41 5.08 16.99
CA TYR A 184 2.13 3.69 17.33
C TYR A 184 3.27 2.76 16.90
N TRP A 185 3.77 2.85 15.67
CA TRP A 185 4.88 2.02 15.20
C TRP A 185 6.20 2.32 15.93
N ALA A 186 6.46 3.61 16.21
CA ALA A 186 7.56 4.07 17.04
C ALA A 186 7.46 3.61 18.50
N ASN A 187 6.28 3.20 18.99
CA ASN A 187 6.11 2.57 20.31
C ASN A 187 6.14 1.03 20.23
N PHE A 188 5.79 0.47 19.07
CA PHE A 188 5.57 -0.97 18.92
C PHE A 188 6.87 -1.80 18.86
N TRP A 189 8.02 -1.16 18.61
CA TRP A 189 9.31 -1.86 18.41
C TRP A 189 9.76 -2.70 19.62
N TYR A 190 9.39 -2.30 20.85
CA TYR A 190 9.73 -3.03 22.08
C TYR A 190 8.60 -3.94 22.57
N GLN A 191 7.44 -3.92 21.92
CA GLN A 191 6.31 -4.76 22.32
C GLN A 191 6.52 -6.17 21.75
N GLY A 192 6.83 -7.12 22.63
CA GLY A 192 7.05 -8.54 22.34
C GLY A 192 8.48 -9.02 22.63
N ASP A 193 8.75 -10.30 22.37
CA ASP A 193 10.03 -10.94 22.73
C ASP A 193 11.22 -10.55 21.84
N LYS A 194 10.96 -9.86 20.72
CA LYS A 194 11.98 -9.41 19.76
C LYS A 194 11.91 -7.91 19.57
N THR A 195 13.03 -7.24 19.80
CA THR A 195 13.18 -5.81 19.48
C THR A 195 13.21 -5.63 17.96
N ARG A 196 12.22 -4.89 17.43
CA ARG A 196 12.08 -4.61 15.99
C ARG A 196 12.48 -3.18 15.67
N ARG A 197 13.78 -2.91 15.76
CA ARG A 197 14.35 -1.56 15.62
C ARG A 197 14.04 -0.93 14.26
N GLU A 198 13.89 -1.76 13.23
CA GLU A 198 13.48 -1.37 11.89
C GLU A 198 12.18 -0.54 11.91
N LEU A 199 11.19 -0.89 12.73
CA LEU A 199 9.94 -0.13 12.80
C LEU A 199 10.16 1.28 13.36
N LEU A 200 11.02 1.41 14.37
CA LEU A 200 11.37 2.70 14.95
C LEU A 200 12.16 3.56 13.96
N ILE A 201 13.08 2.94 13.23
CA ILE A 201 13.88 3.59 12.18
C ILE A 201 12.95 4.14 11.10
N GLU A 202 12.07 3.32 10.53
CA GLU A 202 11.15 3.74 9.46
C GLU A 202 10.16 4.82 9.92
N SER A 203 9.75 4.79 11.19
CA SER A 203 8.79 5.78 11.71
C SER A 203 9.41 7.17 11.90
N LEU A 204 10.71 7.24 12.23
CA LEU A 204 11.36 8.49 12.65
C LEU A 204 12.46 8.99 11.69
N MET A 205 13.27 8.10 11.15
CA MET A 205 14.45 8.49 10.37
C MET A 205 14.02 9.01 8.99
N GLY A 206 14.60 10.13 8.56
CA GLY A 206 14.28 10.76 7.27
C GLY A 206 13.04 11.66 7.28
N ARG A 207 12.33 11.78 8.41
CA ARG A 207 11.21 12.72 8.58
C ARG A 207 11.71 14.14 8.77
N THR A 208 10.89 15.12 8.38
CA THR A 208 11.18 16.53 8.65
C THR A 208 10.91 16.90 10.11
N ASN A 209 11.51 18.00 10.59
CA ASN A 209 11.29 18.47 11.96
C ASN A 209 9.81 18.80 12.26
N GLU A 210 9.03 19.26 11.27
CA GLU A 210 7.59 19.45 11.43
C GLU A 210 6.86 18.10 11.62
N GLU A 211 7.19 17.10 10.81
CA GLU A 211 6.57 15.77 10.92
C GLU A 211 6.89 15.13 12.28
N ILE A 212 8.12 15.24 12.76
CA ILE A 212 8.51 14.73 14.09
C ILE A 212 7.68 15.40 15.19
N ARG A 213 7.41 16.71 15.12
CA ARG A 213 6.51 17.39 16.07
C ARG A 213 5.11 16.78 16.06
N ARG A 214 4.52 16.62 14.86
CA ARG A 214 3.17 16.05 14.73
C ARG A 214 3.11 14.63 15.29
N ILE A 215 4.15 13.82 15.08
CA ILE A 215 4.25 12.46 15.64
C ILE A 215 4.34 12.51 17.16
N LYS A 216 5.16 13.40 17.73
CA LYS A 216 5.28 13.58 19.18
C LYS A 216 3.97 14.04 19.81
N ASP A 217 3.29 15.00 19.19
CA ASP A 217 1.99 15.51 19.67
C ASP A 217 0.89 14.45 19.61
N ALA A 218 0.95 13.55 18.62
CA ALA A 218 0.01 12.45 18.47
C ALA A 218 0.32 11.24 19.37
N PHE A 219 1.49 11.20 20.01
CA PHE A 219 1.88 10.07 20.85
C PHE A 219 1.06 10.04 22.14
N SER A 220 0.49 8.86 22.44
CA SER A 220 -0.31 8.65 23.64
C SER A 220 0.10 7.33 24.30
N ASP A 221 0.86 7.42 25.39
CA ASP A 221 1.16 6.31 26.26
C ASP A 221 1.22 6.81 27.71
N LYS A 222 0.28 6.33 28.53
CA LYS A 222 0.16 6.74 29.94
C LYS A 222 1.40 6.37 30.75
N LYS A 223 2.16 5.33 30.38
CA LYS A 223 3.38 4.93 31.10
C LYS A 223 4.46 6.01 31.04
N TYR A 224 4.46 6.84 29.99
CA TYR A 224 5.47 7.86 29.75
C TYR A 224 4.87 9.26 29.64
N ASP A 225 3.73 9.49 30.30
CA ASP A 225 3.03 10.79 30.30
C ASP A 225 2.78 11.34 28.88
N ASN A 226 2.44 10.44 27.94
CA ASN A 226 2.23 10.77 26.53
C ASN A 226 3.45 11.47 25.88
N SER A 227 4.67 11.18 26.33
CA SER A 227 5.90 11.71 25.74
C SER A 227 6.71 10.61 25.05
N LEU A 228 6.81 10.71 23.73
CA LEU A 228 7.65 9.82 22.92
C LEU A 228 9.13 9.94 23.32
N THR A 229 9.60 11.16 23.60
CA THR A 229 10.97 11.41 24.06
C THR A 229 11.25 10.71 25.40
N LYS A 230 10.31 10.76 26.36
CA LYS A 230 10.45 10.06 27.65
C LYS A 230 10.42 8.54 27.48
N CYS A 231 9.59 8.03 26.57
CA CYS A 231 9.56 6.62 26.20
C CYS A 231 10.93 6.17 25.66
N MET A 232 11.48 6.85 24.65
CA MET A 232 12.77 6.49 24.07
C MET A 232 13.94 6.63 25.04
N LYS A 233 13.90 7.61 25.95
CA LYS A 233 14.91 7.74 27.02
C LYS A 233 14.87 6.57 28.00
N THR A 234 13.71 6.02 28.29
CA THR A 234 13.54 4.94 29.28
C THR A 234 13.83 3.56 28.69
N GLU A 235 13.32 3.28 27.49
CA GLU A 235 13.31 1.92 26.93
C GLU A 235 14.53 1.59 26.06
N LEU A 236 15.18 2.60 25.45
CA LEU A 236 16.37 2.34 24.66
C LEU A 236 17.61 2.16 25.55
N LYS A 237 18.39 1.13 25.22
CA LYS A 237 19.72 0.91 25.78
C LYS A 237 20.63 2.10 25.47
N GLU A 238 21.49 2.48 26.41
CA GLU A 238 22.50 3.51 26.21
C GLU A 238 23.54 3.07 25.16
N ASP A 239 23.32 3.44 23.90
CA ASP A 239 24.19 3.17 22.77
C ASP A 239 24.13 4.29 21.71
N LYS A 240 24.91 4.14 20.63
CA LYS A 240 24.91 5.09 19.50
C LYS A 240 23.54 5.21 18.83
N PHE A 241 22.74 4.13 18.86
CA PHE A 241 21.41 4.11 18.28
C PHE A 241 20.44 4.98 19.07
N LYS A 242 20.43 4.85 20.41
CA LYS A 242 19.66 5.77 21.28
C LYS A 242 20.03 7.23 21.05
N LYS A 243 21.33 7.53 20.98
CA LYS A 243 21.80 8.90 20.73
C LYS A 243 21.26 9.44 19.40
N ALA A 244 21.27 8.63 18.34
CA ALA A 244 20.73 9.02 17.04
C ALA A 244 19.21 9.25 17.08
N VAL A 245 18.44 8.36 17.74
CA VAL A 245 16.99 8.53 17.90
C VAL A 245 16.66 9.81 18.67
N LEU A 246 17.36 10.07 19.79
CA LEU A 246 17.12 11.28 20.58
C LEU A 246 17.49 12.55 19.82
N MET A 247 18.54 12.52 18.99
CA MET A 247 18.91 13.64 18.13
C MET A 247 17.80 13.99 17.13
N VAL A 248 17.12 12.99 16.56
CA VAL A 248 15.95 13.23 15.69
C VAL A 248 14.80 13.84 16.48
N LEU A 249 14.54 13.34 17.70
CA LEU A 249 13.45 13.85 18.55
C LEU A 249 13.70 15.24 19.15
N ASP A 250 14.94 15.76 19.04
CA ASP A 250 15.29 17.13 19.41
C ASP A 250 14.85 18.17 18.35
N GLU A 251 14.51 17.74 17.13
CA GLU A 251 13.95 18.57 16.04
C GLU A 251 14.79 19.80 15.65
N ARG A 252 16.12 19.65 15.69
CA ARG A 252 17.07 20.71 15.37
C ARG A 252 17.52 20.71 13.92
#